data_AF-A0A956RFA1-F1
#
_entry.id   AF-A0A956RFA1-F1
#
_cell.length_a   1.000
_cell.length_b   1.000
_cell.length_c   1.000
_cell.angle_alpha   90.00
_cell.angle_beta   90.00
_cell.angle_gamma   90.00
#
_symmetry.space_group_name_H-M   'P 1'
#
loop_
_entity.id
_entity.type
_entity.pdbx_description
1 polymer ?
#
loop_
_entity_poly.entity_id
_entity_poly.type
_entity_poly.pdbx_seq_one_letter_code
_entity_poly.pdbx_strand_id
1 'polypeptide(L)' 'GTTFRVTIPGEVAPYPRPRYLAARDERLHGVRVLLVDDNHTNLEILRDYMESWGAEVIAA' A
#
# COMPACT_ATOMS: atom_id res chain seq x y z
N GLY A 1 25.25 -9.05 4.49
CA GLY A 1 24.11 -8.11 4.50
C GLY A 1 24.28 -7.19 5.68
N THR A 2 23.89 -5.92 5.53
CA THR A 2 24.05 -4.92 6.60
C THR A 2 22.67 -4.46 7.05
N THR A 3 22.40 -4.61 8.34
CA THR A 3 21.16 -4.15 8.96
C THR A 3 21.41 -2.83 9.66
N PHE A 4 20.55 -1.84 9.40
CA PHE A 4 20.54 -0.57 10.10
C PHE A 4 19.27 -0.48 10.96
N ARG A 5 19.41 0.10 12.15
CA ARG A 5 18.30 0.32 13.09
C ARG A 5 18.30 1.79 13.49
N VAL A 6 17.13 2.41 13.44
CA VAL A 6 16.93 3.79 13.91
C VAL A 6 15.80 3.81 14.94
N THR A 7 15.93 4.68 15.94
CA THR A 7 14.90 4.96 16.94
C THR A 7 14.59 6.44 16.89
N ILE A 8 13.31 6.79 16.73
CA ILE A 8 12.85 8.19 16.72
C ILE A 8 12.01 8.41 17.97
N PRO A 9 12.46 9.21 18.95
CA PRO A 9 11.66 9.57 20.11
C PRO A 9 10.59 10.60 19.73
N GLY A 10 9.36 10.41 20.19
CA GLY A 10 8.26 11.35 19.95
C GLY A 10 6.97 10.92 20.65
N GLU A 11 6.10 11.89 20.90
CA GLU A 11 4.76 11.66 21.42
C GLU A 11 3.76 11.51 20.27
N VAL A 12 2.74 10.66 20.45
CA VAL A 12 1.71 10.45 19.44
C VAL A 12 0.86 11.71 19.34
N ALA A 13 0.99 12.44 18.24
CA ALA A 13 0.11 13.56 17.94
C ALA A 13 -1.27 13.06 17.48
N PRO A 14 -2.36 13.80 17.77
CA PRO A 14 -3.65 13.54 17.15
C PRO A 14 -3.51 13.60 15.63
N TYR A 15 -3.67 12.45 14.97
CA TYR A 15 -3.69 12.36 13.52
C TYR A 15 -5.15 12.35 13.07
N PRO A 16 -5.70 13.49 12.59
CA PRO A 16 -7.04 13.48 12.01
C PRO A 16 -6.97 12.61 10.76
N ARG A 17 -7.48 11.37 10.87
CA ARG A 17 -7.40 10.37 9.81
C ARG A 17 -8.02 10.98 8.55
N PRO A 18 -7.24 11.26 7.50
CA PRO A 18 -7.77 11.83 6.28
C PRO A 18 -8.92 10.97 5.78
N ARG A 19 -9.98 11.59 5.27
CA ARG A 19 -11.21 10.87 4.88
C ARG A 19 -10.96 9.80 3.82
N TYR A 20 -9.93 9.99 2.99
CA TYR A 20 -9.48 9.00 2.00
C TYR A 20 -8.81 7.75 2.63
N LEU A 21 -8.28 7.84 3.86
CA LEU A 21 -7.81 6.69 4.65
C LEU A 21 -8.91 6.08 5.54
N ALA A 22 -10.03 6.80 5.73
CA ALA A 22 -11.15 6.33 6.54
C ALA A 22 -12.15 5.49 5.73
N ALA A 23 -12.26 5.74 4.42
CA ALA A 23 -12.99 4.87 3.53
C ALA A 23 -12.21 3.56 3.37
N ARG A 24 -12.78 2.43 3.79
CA ARG A 24 -12.50 1.17 3.10
C ARG A 24 -12.98 1.41 1.68
N ASP A 25 -12.04 1.57 0.76
CA ASP A 25 -12.41 1.86 -0.62
C ASP A 25 -12.91 0.56 -1.27
N GLU A 26 -14.13 0.15 -0.93
CA GLU A 26 -14.80 -1.06 -1.43
C GLU A 26 -14.94 -1.05 -2.96
N ARG A 27 -14.67 0.08 -3.61
CA ARG A 27 -14.70 0.24 -5.07
C ARG A 27 -13.80 -0.72 -5.82
N LEU A 28 -12.72 -1.21 -5.19
CA LEU A 28 -11.78 -2.14 -5.82
C LEU A 28 -12.02 -3.60 -5.45
N HIS A 29 -13.00 -3.89 -4.60
CA HIS A 29 -13.26 -5.26 -4.15
C HIS A 29 -13.66 -6.17 -5.33
N GLY A 30 -12.87 -7.22 -5.57
CA GLY A 30 -13.09 -8.17 -6.67
C GLY A 30 -12.76 -7.60 -8.07
N VAL A 31 -12.20 -6.40 -8.16
CA VAL A 31 -11.76 -5.81 -9.44
C VAL A 31 -10.44 -6.45 -9.84
N ARG A 32 -10.39 -7.00 -11.06
CA ARG A 32 -9.16 -7.57 -11.63
C ARG A 32 -8.28 -6.48 -12.22
N VAL A 33 -7.04 -6.39 -11.77
CA VAL A 33 -6.07 -5.36 -12.15
C VAL A 33 -4.81 -6.00 -12.74
N LEU A 34 -4.36 -5.48 -13.88
CA LEU A 34 -3.06 -5.79 -14.47
C LEU A 34 -2.08 -4.64 -14.17
N LEU A 35 -1.01 -4.94 -13.45
CA LEU A 35 0.09 -4.01 -13.21
C LEU A 35 1.19 -4.24 -14.25
N VAL A 36 1.66 -3.16 -14.88
CA VAL A 36 2.74 -3.15 -15.86
C VAL A 36 3.70 -2.02 -15.52
N ASP A 37 4.93 -2.37 -15.18
CA ASP A 37 6.02 -1.46 -14.86
C ASP A 37 7.34 -2.21 -15.13
N ASP A 38 8.42 -1.49 -15.45
CA ASP A 38 9.73 -2.11 -15.73
C ASP A 38 10.53 -2.43 -14.46
N ASN A 39 10.08 -1.93 -13.31
CA ASN A 39 10.74 -2.12 -12.04
C ASN A 39 9.95 -3.07 -11.13
N HIS A 40 10.57 -4.20 -10.80
CA HIS A 40 10.00 -5.22 -9.92
C HIS A 40 9.57 -4.67 -8.55
N THR A 41 10.35 -3.74 -7.99
CA THR A 41 10.04 -3.14 -6.67
C THR A 41 8.75 -2.32 -6.72
N ASN A 42 8.52 -1.62 -7.84
CA ASN A 42 7.28 -0.86 -8.04
C ASN A 42 6.07 -1.80 -8.11
N LEU A 43 6.21 -2.92 -8.84
CA LEU A 43 5.17 -3.93 -8.94
C LEU A 43 4.81 -4.54 -7.58
N GLU A 44 5.80 -4.83 -6.74
CA GLU A 44 5.58 -5.33 -5.38
C GLU A 44 4.83 -4.33 -4.51
N ILE A 45 5.29 -3.07 -4.47
CA ILE A 45 4.64 -2.01 -3.68
C ILE A 45 3.21 -1.78 -4.14
N LEU A 46 2.98 -1.73 -5.47
CA LEU A 46 1.64 -1.51 -6.03
C LEU A 46 0.71 -2.70 -5.77
N ARG A 47 1.23 -3.94 -5.86
CA ARG A 47 0.46 -5.13 -5.51
C ARG A 47 -0.06 -5.04 -4.09
N ASP A 48 0.81 -4.75 -3.12
CA ASP A 48 0.44 -4.70 -1.70
C ASP A 48 -0.68 -3.68 -1.44
N TYR A 49 -0.59 -2.49 -2.04
CA TYR A 49 -1.64 -1.48 -1.91
C TYR A 49 -2.96 -1.93 -2.54
N MET A 50 -2.92 -2.44 -3.78
CA MET A 50 -4.13 -2.82 -4.52
C MET A 50 -4.84 -4.01 -3.88
N GLU A 51 -4.11 -5.02 -3.42
CA GLU A 51 -4.67 -6.15 -2.68
C GLU A 51 -5.22 -5.70 -1.31
N SER A 52 -4.57 -4.75 -0.62
CA SER A 52 -5.11 -4.17 0.63
C SER A 52 -6.43 -3.42 0.44
N TRP A 53 -6.68 -2.94 -0.78
CA TRP A 53 -7.93 -2.31 -1.20
C TRP A 53 -8.96 -3.31 -1.77
N GLY A 54 -8.61 -4.60 -1.84
CA GLY A 54 -9.51 -5.68 -2.23
C GLY A 54 -9.50 -6.05 -3.71
N ALA A 55 -8.55 -5.53 -4.50
CA ALA A 55 -8.38 -5.91 -5.89
C ALA A 55 -7.76 -7.30 -6.05
N GLU A 56 -8.04 -7.95 -7.18
CA GLU A 56 -7.38 -9.18 -7.63
C GLU A 56 -6.27 -8.82 -8.61
N VAL A 57 -5.00 -8.94 -8.19
CA VAL A 57 -3.87 -8.35 -8.90
C VAL A 57 -3.03 -9.39 -9.65
N ILE A 58 -2.75 -9.11 -10.93
CA ILE A 58 -1.75 -9.80 -11.74
C ILE A 58 -0.66 -8.77 -12.11
N ALA A 59 0.61 -9.12 -11.91
CA ALA A 59 1.75 -8.32 -12.34
C ALA A 59 2.42 -9.02 -13.53
N ALA A 60 2.79 -8.24 -14.55
CA ALA A 60 3.53 -8.70 -15.73
C ALA A 60 5.04 -8.53 -15.58
#